data_AF-A0A0R1DZM5-F1
#
_entry.id   AF-A0A0R1DZM5-F1
#
_cell.length_a   1.000
_cell.length_b   1.000
_cell.length_c   1.000
_cell.angle_alpha   90.00
_cell.angle_beta   90.00
_cell.angle_gamma   90.00
#
_symmetry.space_group_name_H-M   'P 1'
#
loop_
_entity.id
_entity.type
_entity.pdbx_description
1 polymer ?
#
loop_
_entity_poly.entity_id
_entity_poly.type
_entity_poly.pdbx_seq_one_letter_code
_entity_poly.pdbx_strand_id
1 'polypeptide(L)'
;MRCTSSTRSICKSQSVWLGSPTKMYLQFLLALFISRYHMGATESFERPHELALFLDRIGRVHRLNAITIVSSLGSVEPSYLDALHRGLTCNSSNHFYLLPQMTATDKDISHVRFSSLQDEEAIYLVFARDSKDMVVYLHAERARGRRYAKTMFLLRKQESQKDIENFFEFLWKLQFRSALVVVAAKKFYQMDPYPSVRVIRMRRLSTYDPHHIFPPANRRNFRGYTLRMPVQQDVPNTFWYKTLRTNVWELSGLGGILINHLMKHLNVTMDLFSFEVKGSTLLNMAALTDLIVEGKAELSPHLYDSLQANTNVDYSYPTQVARRCFMIPLDNEISRSLYVFLPFSLPLWLCLLVALLVVHFVYVRRLMPDGHFWAILGVPGADPVRYGSRKPGRTFCTFLILGGIFILAQTYSTKLTSSLTVTLTRRPVDSLDELFLLPYRILVLPTDVYAIVGSLGHAEQFSTKFSVTDAESFSEKRISMNPDYIYPISTIRWRFFDLQQRFLRKKRFYFSTICHGSFPYQYQLRVDSHLKDALHQFLLHVQQAGLHDLWLETCYRMAHRMGYLKDFSTLAELEEKLRLRPLALNLLVPAFSLFLCGLLGSGIAFLVEIRHSFGCRQKPPPINRNPRD
;
A
#
# COMPACT_ATOMS: atom_id res chain seq x y z
N MET A 1 20.66 46.66 -22.81
CA MET A 1 21.13 47.97 -23.33
C MET A 1 22.57 48.18 -22.86
N ARG A 2 23.48 48.49 -23.81
CA ARG A 2 24.93 48.80 -23.73
C ARG A 2 25.86 47.64 -23.30
N CYS A 3 26.67 47.01 -24.17
CA CYS A 3 27.82 47.49 -25.00
C CYS A 3 28.90 48.17 -24.12
N THR A 4 30.21 47.89 -24.14
CA THR A 4 31.18 47.43 -25.18
C THR A 4 32.58 47.33 -24.47
N SER A 5 33.41 46.31 -24.69
CA SER A 5 34.58 46.19 -25.62
C SER A 5 35.99 46.57 -25.06
N SER A 6 37.02 45.97 -25.69
CA SER A 6 38.48 46.21 -25.62
C SER A 6 39.26 45.47 -24.50
N THR A 7 40.42 44.78 -24.71
CA THR A 7 41.45 44.79 -25.78
C THR A 7 42.37 43.54 -25.72
N ARG A 8 43.07 43.24 -26.83
CA ARG A 8 44.08 42.17 -27.04
C ARG A 8 45.53 42.63 -26.73
N SER A 9 46.39 41.69 -26.29
CA SER A 9 47.80 41.51 -26.74
C SER A 9 48.34 40.17 -26.15
N ILE A 10 48.66 39.12 -26.93
CA ILE A 10 49.91 38.80 -27.65
C ILE A 10 51.18 38.86 -26.77
N CYS A 11 51.68 37.68 -26.39
CA CYS A 11 53.11 37.45 -26.24
C CYS A 11 53.48 36.04 -26.76
N LYS A 12 54.34 36.02 -27.79
CA LYS A 12 55.03 34.84 -28.33
C LYS A 12 56.09 34.39 -27.33
N SER A 13 56.30 33.08 -27.18
CA SER A 13 57.62 32.55 -26.84
C SER A 13 57.90 31.29 -27.64
N GLN A 14 59.12 31.23 -28.16
CA GLN A 14 59.65 30.33 -29.17
C GLN A 14 59.95 28.93 -28.64
N SER A 15 59.85 28.00 -29.58
CA SER A 15 60.34 26.63 -29.58
C SER A 15 61.84 26.51 -29.32
N VAL A 16 62.22 25.54 -28.48
CA VAL A 16 63.53 24.88 -28.51
C VAL A 16 63.32 23.40 -28.76
N TRP A 17 64.02 22.90 -29.78
CA TRP A 17 64.07 21.52 -30.21
C TRP A 17 64.84 20.65 -29.21
N LEU A 18 64.24 19.55 -28.75
CA LEU A 18 64.97 18.33 -28.39
C LEU A 18 64.27 17.16 -29.09
N GLY A 19 64.99 16.54 -30.03
CA GLY A 19 64.58 15.29 -30.66
C GLY A 19 64.82 14.11 -29.73
N SER A 20 63.84 13.22 -29.59
CA SER A 20 63.99 11.90 -28.98
C SER A 20 62.74 11.01 -29.27
N PRO A 21 62.80 9.68 -29.11
CA PRO A 21 62.12 8.64 -29.91
C PRO A 21 60.62 8.43 -29.63
N THR A 22 59.95 9.40 -29.01
CA THR A 22 58.56 9.28 -28.53
C THR A 22 57.52 9.36 -29.65
N LYS A 23 57.81 10.06 -30.76
CA LYS A 23 56.92 10.08 -31.93
C LYS A 23 56.84 8.75 -32.66
N MET A 24 57.95 8.01 -32.72
CA MET A 24 57.97 6.69 -33.37
C MET A 24 57.22 5.66 -32.51
N TYR A 25 57.38 5.70 -31.18
CA TYR A 25 56.66 4.82 -30.25
C TYR A 25 55.14 5.11 -30.20
N LEU A 26 54.75 6.38 -30.29
CA LEU A 26 53.33 6.77 -30.31
C LEU A 26 52.67 6.42 -31.66
N GLN A 27 53.39 6.56 -32.77
CA GLN A 27 52.93 6.08 -34.08
C GLN A 27 52.93 4.55 -34.16
N PHE A 28 53.86 3.84 -33.50
CA PHE A 28 53.85 2.38 -33.42
C PHE A 28 52.73 1.86 -32.51
N LEU A 29 52.43 2.55 -31.40
CA LEU A 29 51.28 2.25 -30.54
C LEU A 29 49.96 2.59 -31.23
N LEU A 30 49.84 3.72 -31.93
CA LEU A 30 48.66 4.00 -32.76
C LEU A 30 48.55 3.01 -33.92
N ALA A 31 49.65 2.61 -34.55
CA ALA A 31 49.65 1.60 -35.59
C ALA A 31 49.31 0.21 -35.03
N LEU A 32 49.71 -0.15 -33.81
CA LEU A 32 49.30 -1.38 -33.12
C LEU A 32 47.84 -1.34 -32.66
N PHE A 33 47.35 -0.18 -32.23
CA PHE A 33 45.93 0.04 -31.90
C PHE A 33 45.06 0.03 -33.16
N ILE A 34 45.50 0.60 -34.28
CA ILE A 34 44.78 0.61 -35.57
C ILE A 34 44.92 -0.76 -36.27
N SER A 35 46.07 -1.43 -36.17
CA SER A 35 46.32 -2.75 -36.76
C SER A 35 45.53 -3.87 -36.07
N ARG A 36 45.20 -3.73 -34.77
CA ARG A 36 44.30 -4.67 -34.08
C ARG A 36 42.83 -4.60 -34.54
N TYR A 37 42.43 -3.59 -35.31
CA TYR A 37 41.07 -3.43 -35.82
C TYR A 37 40.90 -3.74 -37.31
N HIS A 38 41.96 -4.18 -38.00
CA HIS A 38 41.86 -4.64 -39.38
C HIS A 38 42.22 -6.12 -39.50
N MET A 39 41.21 -6.96 -39.33
CA MET A 39 41.17 -8.27 -39.99
C MET A 39 39.93 -8.30 -40.87
N GLY A 40 40.16 -8.40 -42.18
CA GLY A 40 39.14 -8.73 -43.16
C GLY A 40 38.72 -10.18 -42.98
N ALA A 41 37.82 -10.44 -42.05
CA ALA A 41 36.96 -11.61 -42.14
C ALA A 41 35.76 -11.19 -42.97
N THR A 42 35.53 -11.85 -44.10
CA THR A 42 34.20 -11.85 -44.73
C THR A 42 33.26 -12.51 -43.74
N GLU A 43 32.59 -11.71 -42.91
CA GLU A 43 31.81 -12.14 -41.73
C GLU A 43 30.67 -13.09 -42.11
N SER A 44 30.99 -14.36 -42.28
CA SER A 44 30.06 -15.40 -42.68
C SER A 44 30.15 -16.55 -41.69
N PHE A 45 29.04 -16.88 -41.04
CA PHE A 45 29.02 -17.95 -40.05
C PHE A 45 28.92 -19.35 -40.69
N GLU A 46 29.31 -19.49 -41.97
CA GLU A 46 29.41 -20.80 -42.63
C GLU A 46 30.48 -21.67 -41.98
N ARG A 47 31.52 -21.05 -41.42
CA ARG A 47 32.57 -21.75 -40.66
C ARG A 47 32.34 -21.60 -39.16
N PRO A 48 32.37 -22.69 -38.37
CA PRO A 48 32.11 -22.65 -36.93
C PRO A 48 33.15 -21.82 -36.17
N HIS A 49 34.39 -21.76 -36.67
CA HIS A 49 35.46 -20.94 -36.09
C HIS A 49 35.15 -19.43 -36.13
N GLU A 50 34.50 -18.93 -37.20
CA GLU A 50 34.16 -17.51 -37.31
C GLU A 50 33.07 -17.12 -36.31
N LEU A 51 32.08 -18.00 -36.10
CA LEU A 51 31.07 -17.82 -35.06
C LEU A 51 31.67 -17.88 -33.65
N ALA A 52 32.59 -18.80 -33.39
CA ALA A 52 33.28 -18.89 -32.10
C ALA A 52 34.06 -17.61 -31.74
N LEU A 53 34.80 -17.05 -32.71
CA LEU A 53 35.51 -15.77 -32.53
C LEU A 53 34.56 -14.60 -32.29
N PHE A 54 33.43 -14.56 -33.00
CA PHE A 54 32.40 -13.55 -32.78
C PHE A 54 31.82 -13.64 -31.37
N LEU A 55 31.47 -14.86 -30.94
CA LEU A 55 30.93 -15.12 -29.61
C LEU A 55 31.92 -14.74 -28.51
N ASP A 56 33.20 -15.13 -28.64
CA ASP A 56 34.25 -14.74 -27.71
C ASP A 56 34.34 -13.22 -27.55
N ARG A 57 34.32 -12.47 -28.66
CA ARG A 57 34.32 -11.00 -28.63
C ARG A 57 33.08 -10.45 -27.89
N ILE A 58 31.88 -10.93 -28.21
CA ILE A 58 30.64 -10.49 -27.58
C ILE A 58 30.62 -10.84 -26.09
N GLY A 59 31.09 -12.04 -25.73
CA GLY A 59 31.24 -12.50 -24.35
C GLY A 59 32.07 -11.55 -23.50
N ARG A 60 33.24 -11.13 -24.00
CA ARG A 60 34.12 -10.18 -23.30
C ARG A 60 33.51 -8.78 -23.18
N VAL A 61 32.95 -8.27 -24.27
CA VAL A 61 32.38 -6.91 -24.33
C VAL A 61 31.21 -6.76 -23.36
N HIS A 62 30.36 -7.79 -23.32
CA HIS A 62 29.14 -7.77 -22.52
C HIS A 62 29.26 -8.51 -21.18
N ARG A 63 30.46 -9.03 -20.85
CA ARG A 63 30.73 -9.80 -19.62
C ARG A 63 29.71 -10.90 -19.37
N LEU A 64 29.44 -11.70 -20.39
CA LEU A 64 28.49 -12.80 -20.30
C LEU A 64 29.07 -13.93 -19.44
N ASN A 65 28.26 -14.58 -18.62
CA ASN A 65 28.75 -15.63 -17.73
C ASN A 65 28.36 -17.03 -18.19
N ALA A 66 27.43 -17.17 -19.14
CA ALA A 66 27.02 -18.47 -19.66
C ALA A 66 26.66 -18.42 -21.14
N ILE A 67 26.65 -19.59 -21.78
CA ILE A 67 26.24 -19.77 -23.17
C ILE A 67 25.29 -20.96 -23.29
N THR A 68 24.16 -20.73 -23.96
CA THR A 68 23.14 -21.76 -24.15
C THR A 68 22.84 -21.93 -25.63
N ILE A 69 23.07 -23.14 -26.13
CA ILE A 69 22.87 -23.51 -27.53
C ILE A 69 21.59 -24.33 -27.65
N VAL A 70 20.67 -23.88 -28.48
CA VAL A 70 19.41 -24.54 -28.77
C VAL A 70 19.37 -24.86 -30.26
N SER A 71 19.07 -26.11 -30.62
CA SER A 71 19.05 -26.52 -32.02
C SER A 71 17.86 -27.42 -32.36
N SER A 72 17.24 -27.16 -33.52
CA SER A 72 16.20 -28.00 -34.13
C SER A 72 16.81 -29.12 -34.98
N LEU A 73 16.14 -30.27 -35.10
CA LEU A 73 16.63 -31.37 -35.92
C LEU A 73 16.76 -30.94 -37.39
N GLY A 74 17.96 -31.05 -37.96
CA GLY A 74 18.23 -30.64 -39.34
C GLY A 74 18.43 -29.13 -39.54
N SER A 75 18.44 -28.33 -38.47
CA SER A 75 18.85 -26.91 -38.54
C SER A 75 20.36 -26.73 -38.74
N VAL A 76 21.17 -27.60 -38.12
CA VAL A 76 22.64 -27.60 -38.18
C VAL A 76 23.17 -29.03 -38.15
N GLU A 77 24.30 -29.26 -38.82
CA GLU A 77 25.01 -30.55 -38.79
C GLU A 77 25.71 -30.78 -37.44
N PRO A 78 25.66 -31.99 -36.86
CA PRO A 78 26.32 -32.27 -35.58
C PRO A 78 27.82 -31.93 -35.59
N SER A 79 28.51 -32.17 -36.70
CA SER A 79 29.91 -31.82 -36.93
C SER A 79 30.20 -30.33 -36.74
N TYR A 80 29.27 -29.46 -37.13
CA TYR A 80 29.38 -28.02 -36.96
C TYR A 80 29.26 -27.62 -35.48
N LEU A 81 28.33 -28.23 -34.74
CA LEU A 81 28.17 -27.98 -33.30
C LEU A 81 29.38 -28.45 -32.50
N ASP A 82 29.92 -29.62 -32.83
CA ASP A 82 31.15 -30.15 -32.21
C ASP A 82 32.34 -29.23 -32.47
N ALA A 83 32.49 -28.75 -33.71
CA ALA A 83 33.54 -27.82 -34.09
C ALA A 83 33.36 -26.44 -33.42
N LEU A 84 32.13 -25.96 -33.24
CA LEU A 84 31.83 -24.74 -32.50
C LEU A 84 32.17 -24.89 -31.02
N HIS A 85 31.78 -26.00 -30.40
CA HIS A 85 32.09 -26.29 -29.00
C HIS A 85 33.59 -26.38 -28.76
N ARG A 86 34.33 -27.07 -29.65
CA ARG A 86 35.80 -27.05 -29.66
C ARG A 86 36.33 -25.63 -29.85
N GLY A 87 35.81 -24.86 -30.79
CA GLY A 87 36.23 -23.47 -31.01
C GLY A 87 36.09 -22.57 -29.77
N LEU A 88 35.04 -22.79 -28.97
CA LEU A 88 34.81 -22.07 -27.72
C LEU A 88 35.72 -22.54 -26.57
N THR A 89 36.07 -23.83 -26.53
CA THR A 89 36.79 -24.48 -25.41
C THR A 89 38.25 -24.82 -25.69
N CYS A 90 38.77 -24.71 -26.91
CA CYS A 90 40.12 -25.16 -27.22
C CYS A 90 41.22 -24.22 -26.69
N ASN A 91 40.92 -22.93 -26.47
CA ASN A 91 41.91 -21.93 -26.09
C ASN A 91 41.58 -21.35 -24.71
N SER A 92 42.52 -21.42 -23.78
CA SER A 92 42.37 -20.87 -22.43
C SER A 92 42.15 -19.36 -22.39
N SER A 93 42.51 -18.64 -23.46
CA SER A 93 42.26 -17.21 -23.60
C SER A 93 40.84 -16.88 -24.06
N ASN A 94 40.03 -17.86 -24.44
CA ASN A 94 38.63 -17.65 -24.79
C ASN A 94 37.79 -17.36 -23.55
N HIS A 95 36.86 -16.43 -23.69
CA HIS A 95 35.94 -15.98 -22.65
C HIS A 95 35.07 -17.13 -22.11
N PHE A 96 34.60 -18.01 -22.99
CA PHE A 96 33.73 -19.13 -22.63
C PHE A 96 34.48 -20.42 -22.26
N TYR A 97 35.81 -20.40 -22.11
CA TYR A 97 36.62 -21.61 -21.87
C TYR A 97 36.17 -22.41 -20.63
N LEU A 98 35.86 -21.72 -19.52
CA LEU A 98 35.41 -22.32 -18.25
C LEU A 98 33.97 -21.95 -17.88
N LEU A 99 33.24 -21.30 -18.79
CA LEU A 99 31.89 -20.83 -18.50
C LEU A 99 30.86 -21.94 -18.72
N PRO A 100 29.78 -21.98 -17.92
CA PRO A 100 28.72 -22.96 -18.09
C PRO A 100 28.11 -22.94 -19.49
N GLN A 101 28.10 -24.11 -20.13
CA GLN A 101 27.45 -24.32 -21.42
C GLN A 101 26.28 -25.29 -21.30
N MET A 102 25.13 -24.89 -21.83
CA MET A 102 23.96 -25.76 -21.93
C MET A 102 23.61 -26.01 -23.39
N THR A 103 23.25 -27.24 -23.71
CA THR A 103 22.70 -27.62 -25.01
C THR A 103 21.29 -28.13 -24.83
N ALA A 104 20.37 -27.71 -25.69
CA ALA A 104 18.98 -28.16 -25.63
C ALA A 104 18.43 -28.41 -27.02
N THR A 105 17.71 -29.50 -27.20
CA THR A 105 17.14 -29.87 -28.49
C THR A 105 15.62 -29.69 -28.52
N ASP A 106 15.03 -29.84 -29.71
CA ASP A 106 13.59 -29.89 -29.93
C ASP A 106 12.94 -31.20 -29.40
N LYS A 107 13.73 -32.27 -29.23
CA LYS A 107 13.27 -33.55 -28.65
C LYS A 107 13.09 -33.50 -27.14
N ASP A 108 13.78 -32.60 -26.45
CA ASP A 108 13.71 -32.49 -25.00
C ASP A 108 12.41 -31.75 -24.60
N ILE A 109 11.32 -32.48 -24.40
CA ILE A 109 10.02 -31.90 -23.99
C ILE A 109 10.08 -31.37 -22.53
N SER A 110 11.22 -31.49 -21.85
CA SER A 110 11.40 -30.97 -20.49
C SER A 110 11.03 -29.48 -20.43
N HIS A 111 9.97 -29.16 -19.68
CA HIS A 111 9.47 -27.80 -19.44
C HIS A 111 10.37 -26.99 -18.49
N VAL A 112 11.63 -27.39 -18.33
CA VAL A 112 12.57 -26.74 -17.40
C VAL A 112 12.91 -25.36 -17.94
N ARG A 113 12.70 -24.33 -17.10
CA ARG A 113 13.01 -22.95 -17.43
C ARG A 113 14.50 -22.70 -17.20
N PHE A 114 15.16 -22.02 -18.14
CA PHE A 114 16.57 -21.68 -17.99
C PHE A 114 16.81 -20.77 -16.78
N SER A 115 15.83 -19.93 -16.44
CA SER A 115 15.86 -19.10 -15.23
C SER A 115 15.92 -19.90 -13.92
N SER A 116 15.54 -21.18 -13.91
CA SER A 116 15.67 -22.04 -12.73
C SER A 116 17.02 -22.74 -12.63
N LEU A 117 17.76 -22.80 -13.73
CA LEU A 117 19.05 -23.51 -13.83
C LEU A 117 20.25 -22.55 -13.79
N GLN A 118 20.08 -21.33 -14.31
CA GLN A 118 21.12 -20.32 -14.41
C GLN A 118 20.57 -18.95 -14.05
N ASP A 119 21.24 -18.29 -13.10
CA ASP A 119 20.90 -16.94 -12.68
C ASP A 119 21.71 -15.84 -13.39
N GLU A 120 22.73 -16.20 -14.15
CA GLU A 120 23.69 -15.26 -14.70
C GLU A 120 23.30 -14.68 -16.08
N GLU A 121 24.01 -13.64 -16.56
CA GLU A 121 23.80 -13.11 -17.91
C GLU A 121 24.33 -14.08 -18.98
N ALA A 122 23.40 -14.69 -19.74
CA ALA A 122 23.73 -15.66 -20.78
C ALA A 122 23.52 -15.10 -22.20
N ILE A 123 24.20 -15.71 -23.18
CA ILE A 123 23.83 -15.60 -24.59
C ILE A 123 23.13 -16.87 -25.06
N TYR A 124 21.99 -16.70 -25.73
CA TYR A 124 21.21 -17.77 -26.31
C TYR A 124 21.49 -17.86 -27.81
N LEU A 125 21.97 -19.02 -28.27
CA LEU A 125 22.17 -19.35 -29.68
C LEU A 125 21.08 -20.31 -30.12
N VAL A 126 20.19 -19.87 -31.00
CA VAL A 126 19.04 -20.66 -31.45
C VAL A 126 19.21 -20.97 -32.93
N PHE A 127 19.48 -22.23 -33.24
CA PHE A 127 19.55 -22.75 -34.60
C PHE A 127 18.17 -23.27 -35.02
N ALA A 128 17.61 -22.63 -36.04
CA ALA A 128 16.29 -22.95 -36.59
C ALA A 128 16.38 -23.22 -38.10
N ARG A 129 15.50 -24.09 -38.60
CA ARG A 129 15.43 -24.41 -40.03
C ARG A 129 14.93 -23.23 -40.84
N ASP A 130 13.85 -22.62 -40.38
CA ASP A 130 13.17 -21.48 -41.01
C ASP A 130 12.56 -20.54 -39.95
N SER A 131 11.92 -19.48 -40.42
CA SER A 131 11.25 -18.49 -39.57
C SER A 131 10.05 -19.04 -38.77
N LYS A 132 9.55 -20.23 -39.11
CA LYS A 132 8.36 -20.85 -38.50
C LYS A 132 8.69 -22.07 -37.64
N ASP A 133 9.96 -22.33 -37.40
CA ASP A 133 10.40 -23.52 -36.70
C ASP A 133 9.93 -23.54 -35.23
N MET A 134 9.45 -24.70 -34.78
CA MET A 134 8.88 -24.89 -33.44
C MET A 134 9.91 -24.60 -32.33
N VAL A 135 11.21 -24.77 -32.63
CA VAL A 135 12.30 -24.50 -31.68
C VAL A 135 12.28 -23.06 -31.16
N VAL A 136 11.79 -22.10 -31.95
CA VAL A 136 11.71 -20.68 -31.53
C VAL A 136 10.67 -20.52 -30.42
N TYR A 137 9.50 -21.15 -30.56
CA TYR A 137 8.44 -21.13 -29.55
C TYR A 137 8.88 -21.86 -28.27
N LEU A 138 9.48 -23.04 -28.44
CA LEU A 138 9.98 -23.84 -27.32
C LEU A 138 11.16 -23.15 -26.60
N HIS A 139 12.02 -22.43 -27.33
CA HIS A 139 13.02 -21.56 -26.72
C HIS A 139 12.37 -20.41 -25.95
N ALA A 140 11.32 -19.79 -26.47
CA ALA A 140 10.61 -18.72 -25.77
C ALA A 140 10.06 -19.20 -24.42
N GLU A 141 9.45 -20.39 -24.35
CA GLU A 141 8.98 -20.99 -23.09
C GLU A 141 10.13 -21.26 -22.11
N ARG A 142 11.26 -21.80 -22.58
CA ARG A 142 12.43 -22.05 -21.73
C ARG A 142 13.11 -20.78 -21.25
N ALA A 143 13.17 -19.75 -22.09
CA ALA A 143 13.80 -18.45 -21.81
C ALA A 143 12.89 -17.49 -21.03
N ARG A 144 11.73 -17.94 -20.54
CA ARG A 144 10.80 -17.13 -19.76
C ARG A 144 11.46 -16.54 -18.52
N GLY A 145 11.31 -15.23 -18.32
CA GLY A 145 12.01 -14.46 -17.28
C GLY A 145 13.40 -13.97 -17.70
N ARG A 146 13.87 -14.33 -18.90
CA ARG A 146 15.22 -14.03 -19.43
C ARG A 146 15.19 -13.61 -20.90
N ARG A 147 14.04 -13.27 -21.48
CA ARG A 147 13.90 -12.87 -22.91
C ARG A 147 14.52 -11.50 -23.26
N TYR A 148 15.08 -10.82 -22.25
CA TYR A 148 15.90 -9.62 -22.39
C TYR A 148 17.39 -9.92 -22.61
N ALA A 149 17.81 -11.15 -22.36
CA ALA A 149 19.16 -11.60 -22.63
C ALA A 149 19.43 -11.56 -24.14
N LYS A 150 20.72 -11.64 -24.48
CA LYS A 150 21.18 -11.54 -25.86
C LYS A 150 20.84 -12.86 -26.55
N THR A 151 19.97 -12.81 -27.55
CA THR A 151 19.54 -14.00 -28.28
C THR A 151 19.88 -13.86 -29.75
N MET A 152 20.60 -14.85 -30.28
CA MET A 152 20.91 -14.98 -31.70
C MET A 152 20.05 -16.07 -32.32
N PHE A 153 19.23 -15.72 -33.29
CA PHE A 153 18.47 -16.67 -34.10
C PHE A 153 19.20 -16.90 -35.42
N LEU A 154 19.71 -18.11 -35.64
CA LEU A 154 20.38 -18.51 -36.88
C LEU A 154 19.41 -19.34 -37.72
N LEU A 155 18.93 -18.75 -38.81
CA LEU A 155 18.02 -19.38 -39.76
C LEU A 155 18.83 -20.01 -40.90
N ARG A 156 18.69 -21.33 -41.09
CA ARG A 156 19.38 -22.05 -42.17
C ARG A 156 18.86 -21.64 -43.55
N LYS A 157 17.55 -21.59 -43.72
CA LYS A 157 16.89 -21.28 -44.99
C LYS A 157 17.01 -19.78 -45.33
N GLN A 158 17.15 -19.48 -46.62
CA GLN A 158 17.04 -18.11 -47.11
C GLN A 158 15.57 -17.70 -47.15
N GLU A 159 15.22 -16.72 -46.31
CA GLU A 159 13.86 -16.19 -46.17
C GLU A 159 13.66 -14.95 -47.06
N SER A 160 12.41 -14.69 -47.45
CA SER A 160 12.03 -13.44 -48.12
C SER A 160 12.03 -12.28 -47.11
N GLN A 161 12.10 -11.03 -47.60
CA GLN A 161 12.04 -9.85 -46.73
C GLN A 161 10.75 -9.81 -45.89
N LYS A 162 9.62 -10.24 -46.48
CA LYS A 162 8.32 -10.29 -45.80
C LYS A 162 8.28 -11.34 -44.70
N ASP A 163 8.91 -12.50 -44.93
CA ASP A 163 8.99 -13.56 -43.91
C ASP A 163 9.87 -13.12 -42.72
N ILE A 164 10.95 -12.38 -42.99
CA ILE A 164 11.80 -11.80 -41.94
C ILE A 164 11.03 -10.75 -41.12
N GLU A 165 10.27 -9.88 -41.78
CA GLU A 165 9.42 -8.89 -41.08
C GLU A 165 8.38 -9.57 -40.18
N ASN A 166 7.66 -10.56 -40.71
CA ASN A 166 6.72 -11.37 -39.93
C ASN A 166 7.42 -12.09 -38.75
N PHE A 167 8.66 -12.55 -38.96
CA PHE A 167 9.45 -13.20 -37.91
C PHE A 167 9.82 -12.23 -36.79
N PHE A 168 10.26 -11.00 -37.11
CA PHE A 168 10.53 -9.99 -36.08
C PHE A 168 9.27 -9.54 -35.36
N GLU A 169 8.13 -9.44 -36.03
CA GLU A 169 6.83 -9.20 -35.37
C GLU A 169 6.49 -10.34 -34.40
N PHE A 170 6.76 -11.59 -34.78
CA PHE A 170 6.56 -12.75 -33.93
C PHE A 170 7.50 -12.74 -32.71
N LEU A 171 8.79 -12.44 -32.90
CA LEU A 171 9.76 -12.30 -31.80
C LEU A 171 9.36 -11.17 -30.84
N TRP A 172 8.87 -10.04 -31.37
CA TRP A 172 8.37 -8.93 -30.56
C TRP A 172 7.12 -9.33 -29.76
N LYS A 173 6.17 -10.06 -30.38
CA LYS A 173 5.02 -10.62 -29.66
C LYS A 173 5.45 -11.56 -28.53
N LEU A 174 6.53 -12.32 -28.72
CA LEU A 174 7.13 -13.16 -27.67
C LEU A 174 7.98 -12.39 -26.64
N GLN A 175 8.11 -11.06 -26.77
CA GLN A 175 8.86 -10.18 -25.86
C GLN A 175 10.39 -10.42 -25.88
N PHE A 176 10.95 -10.90 -26.99
CA PHE A 176 12.41 -10.89 -27.16
C PHE A 176 12.89 -9.47 -27.42
N ARG A 177 13.67 -8.89 -26.48
CA ARG A 177 14.10 -7.48 -26.56
C ARG A 177 15.45 -7.28 -27.24
N SER A 178 16.34 -8.26 -27.10
CA SER A 178 17.73 -8.19 -27.54
C SER A 178 18.04 -9.30 -28.55
N ALA A 179 17.26 -9.33 -29.64
CA ALA A 179 17.35 -10.34 -30.68
C ALA A 179 18.19 -9.90 -31.88
N LEU A 180 19.13 -10.76 -32.29
CA LEU A 180 19.88 -10.65 -33.55
C LEU A 180 19.52 -11.84 -34.44
N VAL A 181 19.07 -11.59 -35.66
CA VAL A 181 18.66 -12.66 -36.60
C VAL A 181 19.69 -12.75 -37.72
N VAL A 182 20.22 -13.96 -37.93
CA VAL A 182 21.19 -14.28 -38.97
C VAL A 182 20.56 -15.24 -39.96
N VAL A 183 20.45 -14.83 -41.23
CA VAL A 183 19.83 -15.63 -42.29
C VAL A 183 20.91 -16.19 -43.22
N ALA A 184 20.85 -17.49 -43.48
CA ALA A 184 21.77 -18.22 -44.34
C ALA A 184 23.24 -17.94 -43.99
N ALA A 185 23.54 -17.80 -42.69
CA ALA A 185 24.86 -17.51 -42.13
C ALA A 185 25.57 -16.23 -42.64
N LYS A 186 24.91 -15.38 -43.45
CA LYS A 186 25.56 -14.24 -44.14
C LYS A 186 24.86 -12.91 -43.94
N LYS A 187 23.54 -12.92 -43.72
CA LYS A 187 22.73 -11.70 -43.65
C LYS A 187 22.30 -11.45 -42.22
N PHE A 188 22.64 -10.28 -41.70
CA PHE A 188 22.39 -9.88 -40.32
C PHE A 188 21.26 -8.87 -40.25
N TYR A 189 20.33 -9.12 -39.34
CA TYR A 189 19.16 -8.28 -39.12
C TYR A 189 18.97 -8.01 -37.63
N GLN A 190 18.61 -6.78 -37.32
CA GLN A 190 18.21 -6.35 -35.99
C GLN A 190 16.83 -5.67 -36.08
N MET A 191 16.18 -5.47 -34.94
CA MET A 191 14.93 -4.73 -34.87
C MET A 191 15.08 -3.41 -34.11
N ASP A 192 14.33 -2.39 -34.54
CA ASP A 192 13.99 -1.21 -33.74
C ASP A 192 12.49 -1.28 -33.42
N PRO A 193 12.09 -1.59 -32.17
CA PRO A 193 10.69 -1.87 -31.84
C PRO A 193 9.79 -0.63 -31.73
N TYR A 194 10.37 0.58 -31.71
CA TYR A 194 9.65 1.81 -31.40
C TYR A 194 9.67 2.84 -32.55
N PRO A 195 8.55 3.51 -32.87
CA PRO A 195 7.20 3.34 -32.32
C PRO A 195 6.45 2.11 -32.88
N SER A 196 6.93 1.55 -33.98
CA SER A 196 6.49 0.26 -34.54
C SER A 196 7.71 -0.57 -34.89
N VAL A 197 7.56 -1.90 -34.95
CA VAL A 197 8.67 -2.82 -35.24
C VAL A 197 9.20 -2.54 -36.64
N ARG A 198 10.47 -2.12 -36.71
CA ARG A 198 11.22 -1.89 -37.96
C ARG A 198 12.41 -2.82 -38.03
N VAL A 199 12.55 -3.51 -39.15
CA VAL A 199 13.68 -4.40 -39.40
C VAL A 199 14.82 -3.61 -40.05
N ILE A 200 16.01 -3.68 -39.46
CA ILE A 200 17.21 -3.02 -39.97
C ILE A 200 18.18 -4.11 -40.43
N ARG A 201 18.50 -4.11 -41.73
CA ARG A 201 19.54 -4.96 -42.30
C ARG A 201 20.92 -4.35 -42.08
N MET A 202 21.81 -5.09 -41.44
CA MET A 202 23.19 -4.66 -41.22
C MET A 202 24.01 -4.97 -42.48
N ARG A 203 24.77 -3.97 -42.97
CA ARG A 203 25.60 -4.12 -44.18
C ARG A 203 26.93 -4.82 -43.91
N ARG A 204 27.64 -4.39 -42.87
CA ARG A 204 28.91 -4.96 -42.38
C ARG A 204 28.89 -4.93 -40.86
N LEU A 205 29.07 -6.06 -40.19
CA LEU A 205 29.01 -6.17 -38.73
C LEU A 205 30.19 -5.41 -38.11
N SER A 206 31.37 -5.45 -38.74
CA SER A 206 32.60 -4.77 -38.31
C SER A 206 32.49 -3.25 -38.15
N THR A 207 31.50 -2.62 -38.80
CA THR A 207 31.27 -1.17 -38.72
C THR A 207 30.39 -0.78 -37.54
N TYR A 208 29.70 -1.75 -36.92
CA TYR A 208 28.89 -1.50 -35.75
C TYR A 208 29.71 -1.68 -34.47
N ASP A 209 29.43 -0.83 -33.49
CA ASP A 209 29.97 -0.96 -32.15
C ASP A 209 29.47 -2.28 -31.52
N PRO A 210 30.36 -3.15 -31.01
CA PRO A 210 29.99 -4.38 -30.30
C PRO A 210 28.94 -4.21 -29.20
N HIS A 211 28.87 -3.03 -28.56
CA HIS A 211 27.83 -2.72 -27.55
C HIS A 211 26.43 -2.54 -28.15
N HIS A 212 26.35 -2.16 -29.44
CA HIS A 212 25.13 -1.80 -30.15
C HIS A 212 24.70 -2.84 -31.20
N ILE A 213 25.42 -3.96 -31.34
CA ILE A 213 25.04 -5.06 -32.23
C ILE A 213 23.70 -5.67 -31.80
N PHE A 214 23.49 -5.77 -30.49
CA PHE A 214 22.21 -6.15 -29.92
C PHE A 214 21.41 -4.90 -29.55
N PRO A 215 20.10 -4.87 -29.82
CA PRO A 215 19.25 -3.79 -29.36
C PRO A 215 19.33 -3.65 -27.83
N PRO A 216 19.49 -2.41 -27.30
CA PRO A 216 19.53 -2.20 -25.86
C PRO A 216 18.17 -2.54 -25.25
N ALA A 217 18.17 -3.40 -24.23
CA ALA A 217 16.94 -3.89 -23.59
C ALA A 217 16.18 -2.77 -22.84
N ASN A 218 16.89 -1.74 -22.36
CA ASN A 218 16.34 -0.65 -21.55
C ASN A 218 16.51 0.69 -22.27
N ARG A 219 15.49 1.08 -23.06
CA ARG A 219 15.44 2.40 -23.69
C ARG A 219 14.71 3.41 -22.80
N ARG A 220 15.15 4.67 -22.88
CA ARG A 220 14.54 5.79 -22.13
C ARG A 220 13.41 6.50 -22.88
N ASN A 221 13.31 6.30 -24.20
CA ASN A 221 12.36 7.01 -25.06
C ASN A 221 11.78 6.06 -26.12
N PHE A 222 10.45 5.90 -26.11
CA PHE A 222 9.71 4.99 -26.99
C PHE A 222 9.08 5.70 -28.19
N ARG A 223 9.45 6.96 -28.45
CA ARG A 223 9.14 7.71 -29.68
C ARG A 223 7.64 7.76 -30.03
N GLY A 224 6.76 7.79 -29.03
CA GLY A 224 5.30 7.82 -29.22
C GLY A 224 4.68 6.44 -29.51
N TYR A 225 5.29 5.36 -29.03
CA TYR A 225 4.67 4.03 -29.02
C TYR A 225 3.30 4.08 -28.35
N THR A 226 2.28 3.49 -28.99
CA THR A 226 0.91 3.49 -28.46
C THR A 226 0.67 2.26 -27.60
N LEU A 227 0.44 2.48 -26.31
CA LEU A 227 0.12 1.45 -25.33
C LEU A 227 -1.38 1.44 -25.06
N ARG A 228 -2.04 0.34 -25.43
CA ARG A 228 -3.46 0.13 -25.17
C ARG A 228 -3.66 -0.38 -23.74
N MET A 229 -4.44 0.32 -22.92
CA MET A 229 -4.65 -0.01 -21.52
C MET A 229 -6.14 -0.07 -21.14
N PRO A 230 -6.59 -1.20 -20.54
CA PRO A 230 -7.93 -1.29 -19.98
C PRO A 230 -8.01 -0.49 -18.68
N VAL A 231 -9.10 0.24 -18.50
CA VAL A 231 -9.39 0.97 -17.26
C VAL A 231 -10.71 0.50 -16.67
N GLN A 232 -10.64 0.03 -15.44
CA GLN A 232 -11.75 -0.28 -14.56
C GLN A 232 -11.68 0.60 -13.31
N GLN A 233 -12.82 0.76 -12.66
CA GLN A 233 -12.96 1.60 -11.50
C GLN A 233 -12.58 0.84 -10.22
N ASP A 234 -11.54 1.34 -9.55
CA ASP A 234 -11.11 0.92 -8.22
C ASP A 234 -10.67 2.15 -7.41
N VAL A 235 -11.60 2.82 -6.74
CA VAL A 235 -11.26 4.00 -5.93
C VAL A 235 -10.55 3.54 -4.64
N PRO A 236 -9.35 4.09 -4.29
CA PRO A 236 -8.64 5.25 -4.87
C PRO A 236 -7.57 4.95 -5.92
N ASN A 237 -7.34 3.69 -6.26
CA ASN A 237 -6.23 3.28 -7.12
C ASN A 237 -6.39 3.73 -8.57
N THR A 238 -7.55 3.50 -9.17
CA THR A 238 -7.84 3.86 -10.57
C THR A 238 -9.28 4.35 -10.72
N PHE A 239 -9.47 5.46 -11.40
CA PHE A 239 -10.79 5.94 -11.81
C PHE A 239 -10.66 6.98 -12.94
N TRP A 240 -11.77 7.23 -13.61
CA TRP A 240 -11.83 8.23 -14.68
C TRP A 240 -11.96 9.63 -14.08
N TYR A 241 -11.13 10.56 -14.53
CA TYR A 241 -11.23 11.97 -14.17
C TYR A 241 -11.40 12.83 -15.42
N LYS A 242 -12.35 13.75 -15.38
CA LYS A 242 -12.54 14.73 -16.46
C LYS A 242 -11.84 16.04 -16.09
N THR A 243 -10.79 16.39 -16.83
CA THR A 243 -10.05 17.62 -16.59
C THR A 243 -10.90 18.84 -16.96
N LEU A 244 -11.06 19.80 -16.04
CA LEU A 244 -11.88 21.01 -16.26
C LEU A 244 -11.36 21.91 -17.39
N ARG A 245 -10.04 21.91 -17.64
CA ARG A 245 -9.39 22.78 -18.64
C ARG A 245 -9.55 22.27 -20.07
N THR A 246 -9.42 20.96 -20.27
CA THR A 246 -9.39 20.31 -21.59
C THR A 246 -10.66 19.54 -21.90
N ASN A 247 -11.50 19.26 -20.90
CA ASN A 247 -12.70 18.43 -20.99
C ASN A 247 -12.42 16.99 -21.47
N VAL A 248 -11.17 16.53 -21.38
CA VAL A 248 -10.71 15.20 -21.79
C VAL A 248 -10.78 14.25 -20.59
N TRP A 249 -11.15 12.99 -20.87
CA TRP A 249 -11.11 11.91 -19.89
C TRP A 249 -9.68 11.41 -19.72
N GLU A 250 -9.20 11.45 -18.49
CA GLU A 250 -7.86 11.02 -18.12
C GLU A 250 -7.93 9.91 -17.06
N LEU A 251 -6.93 9.03 -17.10
CA LEU A 251 -6.71 8.05 -16.06
C LEU A 251 -6.21 8.74 -14.79
N SER A 252 -6.96 8.60 -13.70
CA SER A 252 -6.63 9.13 -12.37
C SER A 252 -6.67 8.03 -11.30
N GLY A 253 -6.44 8.43 -10.05
CA GLY A 253 -6.17 7.54 -8.93
C GLY A 253 -4.68 7.34 -8.67
N LEU A 254 -4.33 6.77 -7.52
CA LEU A 254 -2.92 6.61 -7.12
C LEU A 254 -2.12 5.82 -8.15
N GLY A 255 -2.69 4.71 -8.64
CA GLY A 255 -2.09 3.88 -9.65
C GLY A 255 -2.07 4.56 -11.02
N GLY A 256 -3.17 5.26 -11.35
CA GLY A 256 -3.34 5.97 -12.61
C GLY A 256 -2.39 7.16 -12.80
N ILE A 257 -2.21 7.99 -11.76
CA ILE A 257 -1.29 9.13 -11.77
C ILE A 257 0.15 8.64 -12.01
N LEU A 258 0.55 7.58 -11.32
CA LEU A 258 1.88 6.99 -11.49
C LEU A 258 2.12 6.55 -12.94
N ILE A 259 1.19 5.80 -13.52
CA ILE A 259 1.28 5.36 -14.91
C ILE A 259 1.30 6.55 -15.87
N ASN A 260 0.44 7.56 -15.68
CA ASN A 260 0.43 8.75 -16.53
C ASN A 260 1.79 9.48 -16.52
N HIS A 261 2.41 9.62 -15.34
CA HIS A 261 3.76 10.21 -15.24
C HIS A 261 4.84 9.33 -15.86
N LEU A 262 4.78 8.00 -15.69
CA LEU A 262 5.70 7.07 -16.33
C LEU A 262 5.61 7.14 -17.85
N MET A 263 4.40 7.14 -18.41
CA MET A 263 4.20 7.20 -19.87
C MET A 263 4.72 8.52 -20.46
N LYS A 264 4.55 9.64 -19.74
CA LYS A 264 5.18 10.91 -20.10
C LYS A 264 6.70 10.85 -20.04
N HIS A 265 7.27 10.19 -19.03
CA HIS A 265 8.73 10.03 -18.91
C HIS A 265 9.33 9.18 -20.04
N LEU A 266 8.62 8.13 -20.48
CA LEU A 266 9.05 7.24 -21.56
C LEU A 266 8.66 7.71 -22.96
N ASN A 267 7.90 8.82 -23.07
CA ASN A 267 7.33 9.32 -24.33
C ASN A 267 6.47 8.25 -25.04
N VAL A 268 5.49 7.72 -24.31
CA VAL A 268 4.50 6.73 -24.75
C VAL A 268 3.13 7.39 -24.86
N THR A 269 2.40 7.08 -25.92
CA THR A 269 1.00 7.51 -26.10
C THR A 269 0.08 6.45 -25.48
N MET A 270 -0.83 6.88 -24.60
CA MET A 270 -1.78 5.98 -23.94
C MET A 270 -3.08 5.94 -24.72
N ASP A 271 -3.51 4.74 -25.12
CA ASP A 271 -4.85 4.48 -25.66
C ASP A 271 -5.70 3.82 -24.57
N LEU A 272 -6.47 4.63 -23.86
CA LEU A 272 -7.27 4.22 -22.71
C LEU A 272 -8.67 3.81 -23.18
N PHE A 273 -9.14 2.64 -22.73
CA PHE A 273 -10.51 2.19 -23.00
C PHE A 273 -11.19 1.68 -21.74
N SER A 274 -12.50 1.91 -21.64
CA SER A 274 -13.33 1.35 -20.57
C SER A 274 -13.51 -0.15 -20.79
N PHE A 275 -13.22 -0.96 -19.77
CA PHE A 275 -13.40 -2.41 -19.85
C PHE A 275 -14.53 -2.87 -18.93
N GLU A 276 -15.65 -3.25 -19.53
CA GLU A 276 -16.85 -3.66 -18.81
C GLU A 276 -16.98 -5.19 -18.78
N VAL A 277 -17.24 -5.73 -17.60
CA VAL A 277 -17.45 -7.17 -17.39
C VAL A 277 -18.85 -7.36 -16.83
N LYS A 278 -19.71 -8.06 -17.58
CA LYS A 278 -21.12 -8.29 -17.21
C LYS A 278 -21.89 -6.98 -16.93
N GLY A 279 -21.58 -5.91 -17.67
CA GLY A 279 -22.20 -4.59 -17.50
C GLY A 279 -21.69 -3.77 -16.30
N SER A 280 -20.70 -4.28 -15.56
CA SER A 280 -20.05 -3.54 -14.47
C SER A 280 -18.67 -3.03 -14.89
N THR A 281 -18.35 -1.79 -14.50
CA THR A 281 -17.04 -1.15 -14.66
C THR A 281 -16.12 -1.35 -13.45
N LEU A 282 -16.59 -2.05 -12.41
CA LEU A 282 -15.80 -2.32 -11.21
C LEU A 282 -14.65 -3.27 -11.50
N LEU A 283 -13.60 -3.16 -10.69
CA LEU A 283 -12.40 -3.97 -10.82
C LEU A 283 -12.70 -5.48 -10.80
N ASN A 284 -12.39 -6.14 -11.90
CA ASN A 284 -12.35 -7.58 -12.02
C ASN A 284 -10.98 -8.00 -12.55
N MET A 285 -10.11 -8.37 -11.62
CA MET A 285 -8.72 -8.70 -11.94
C MET A 285 -8.55 -9.96 -12.77
N ALA A 286 -9.43 -10.95 -12.63
CA ALA A 286 -9.35 -12.17 -13.43
C ALA A 286 -9.52 -11.84 -14.92
N ALA A 287 -10.55 -11.05 -15.25
CA ALA A 287 -10.80 -10.61 -16.63
C ALA A 287 -9.67 -9.70 -17.17
N LEU A 288 -9.10 -8.84 -16.33
CA LEU A 288 -7.93 -8.02 -16.71
C LEU A 288 -6.68 -8.87 -16.96
N THR A 289 -6.43 -9.90 -16.15
CA THR A 289 -5.30 -10.81 -16.40
C THR A 289 -5.51 -11.61 -17.68
N ASP A 290 -6.74 -12.01 -18.00
CA ASP A 290 -7.04 -12.72 -19.24
C ASP A 290 -6.74 -11.85 -20.47
N LEU A 291 -7.06 -10.55 -20.44
CA LEU A 291 -6.69 -9.61 -21.52
C LEU A 291 -5.18 -9.49 -21.73
N ILE A 292 -4.40 -9.56 -20.64
CA ILE A 292 -2.93 -9.51 -20.71
C ILE A 292 -2.39 -10.81 -21.30
N VAL A 293 -2.94 -11.96 -20.88
CA VAL A 293 -2.55 -13.29 -21.39
C VAL A 293 -2.89 -13.44 -22.87
N GLU A 294 -4.05 -12.95 -23.30
CA GLU A 294 -4.48 -12.90 -24.71
C GLU A 294 -3.64 -11.92 -25.56
N GLY A 295 -2.83 -11.05 -24.93
CA GLY A 295 -2.02 -10.05 -25.62
C GLY A 295 -2.81 -8.87 -26.17
N LYS A 296 -4.06 -8.66 -25.70
CA LYS A 296 -4.88 -7.48 -26.04
C LYS A 296 -4.46 -6.23 -25.25
N ALA A 297 -3.81 -6.43 -24.10
CA ALA A 297 -3.20 -5.39 -23.27
C ALA A 297 -1.81 -5.84 -22.81
N GLU A 298 -0.86 -4.92 -22.65
CA GLU A 298 0.49 -5.26 -22.17
C GLU A 298 0.69 -4.94 -20.67
N LEU A 299 -0.10 -4.01 -20.14
CA LEU A 299 -0.02 -3.49 -18.78
C LEU A 299 -1.42 -3.16 -18.26
N SER A 300 -1.69 -3.52 -17.01
CA SER A 300 -2.83 -3.04 -16.24
C SER A 300 -2.42 -1.87 -15.36
N PRO A 301 -3.15 -0.73 -15.36
CA PRO A 301 -2.87 0.40 -14.47
C PRO A 301 -3.38 0.18 -13.02
N HIS A 302 -3.97 -0.98 -12.73
CA HIS A 302 -4.61 -1.26 -11.45
C HIS A 302 -3.58 -1.79 -10.43
N LEU A 303 -3.66 -1.29 -9.21
CA LEU A 303 -2.89 -1.80 -8.08
C LEU A 303 -3.68 -2.92 -7.40
N TYR A 304 -3.19 -4.15 -7.51
CA TYR A 304 -3.85 -5.32 -6.94
C TYR A 304 -2.89 -6.19 -6.13
N ASP A 305 -3.41 -6.95 -5.17
CA ASP A 305 -2.64 -7.87 -4.35
C ASP A 305 -2.33 -9.18 -5.09
N SER A 306 -1.08 -9.60 -5.02
CA SER A 306 -0.54 -10.76 -5.76
C SER A 306 -0.41 -12.03 -4.91
N LEU A 307 -1.24 -12.22 -3.89
CA LEU A 307 -1.18 -13.39 -2.98
C LEU A 307 -1.16 -14.72 -3.73
N GLN A 308 -1.96 -14.83 -4.78
CA GLN A 308 -1.98 -15.95 -5.70
C GLN A 308 -1.30 -15.50 -6.99
N ALA A 309 0.03 -15.63 -7.03
CA ALA A 309 0.81 -15.29 -8.21
C ALA A 309 0.36 -16.16 -9.39
N ASN A 310 -0.25 -15.54 -10.39
CA ASN A 310 -0.59 -16.21 -11.63
C ASN A 310 0.69 -16.35 -12.45
N THR A 311 1.07 -17.59 -12.76
CA THR A 311 2.29 -17.85 -13.52
C THR A 311 2.27 -17.23 -14.91
N ASN A 312 1.08 -16.95 -15.47
CA ASN A 312 0.86 -16.43 -16.83
C ASN A 312 1.04 -14.93 -17.01
N VAL A 313 1.25 -14.19 -15.93
CA VAL A 313 1.52 -12.74 -15.95
C VAL A 313 2.72 -12.42 -15.09
N ASP A 314 3.40 -11.33 -15.42
CA ASP A 314 4.45 -10.78 -14.58
C ASP A 314 3.90 -9.67 -13.69
N TYR A 315 4.60 -9.40 -12.59
CA TYR A 315 4.25 -8.33 -11.67
C TYR A 315 5.37 -7.29 -11.60
N SER A 316 4.98 -6.03 -11.42
CA SER A 316 5.93 -4.95 -11.11
C SER A 316 6.58 -5.17 -9.75
N TYR A 317 7.57 -4.36 -9.40
CA TYR A 317 7.96 -4.25 -7.99
C TYR A 317 6.76 -3.80 -7.13
N PRO A 318 6.64 -4.26 -5.88
CA PRO A 318 5.58 -3.80 -4.98
C PRO A 318 5.63 -2.28 -4.82
N THR A 319 4.59 -1.60 -5.30
CA THR A 319 4.42 -0.15 -5.10
C THR A 319 4.33 0.18 -3.62
N GLN A 320 3.63 -0.70 -2.88
CA GLN A 320 3.36 -0.54 -1.47
C GLN A 320 2.99 -1.89 -0.88
N VAL A 321 3.42 -2.13 0.36
CA VAL A 321 3.00 -3.29 1.15
C VAL A 321 2.06 -2.79 2.23
N ALA A 322 0.79 -3.18 2.16
CA ALA A 322 -0.24 -2.68 3.06
C ALA A 322 -0.84 -3.80 3.90
N ARG A 323 -1.00 -3.55 5.19
CA ARG A 323 -1.75 -4.46 6.07
C ARG A 323 -3.24 -4.35 5.77
N ARG A 324 -3.96 -5.48 5.81
CA ARG A 324 -5.44 -5.47 5.80
C ARG A 324 -5.94 -5.74 7.20
N CYS A 325 -6.76 -4.84 7.70
CA CYS A 325 -7.34 -4.86 9.03
C CYS A 325 -8.83 -4.54 8.91
N PHE A 326 -9.52 -4.35 10.04
CA PHE A 326 -10.96 -4.10 10.03
C PHE A 326 -11.26 -2.62 10.25
N MET A 327 -12.14 -2.08 9.40
CA MET A 327 -12.82 -0.81 9.61
C MET A 327 -14.11 -1.09 10.39
N ILE A 328 -14.16 -0.65 11.64
CA ILE A 328 -15.21 -0.97 12.60
C ILE A 328 -16.07 0.27 12.90
N PRO A 329 -17.40 0.15 12.94
CA PRO A 329 -18.28 1.24 13.35
C PRO A 329 -17.93 1.74 14.76
N LEU A 330 -17.84 3.06 14.93
CA LEU A 330 -17.58 3.71 16.20
C LEU A 330 -18.90 4.13 16.85
N ASP A 331 -19.58 3.19 17.51
CA ASP A 331 -20.80 3.46 18.29
C ASP A 331 -20.56 3.31 19.80
N ASN A 332 -19.71 4.18 20.33
CA ASN A 332 -19.23 4.04 21.70
C ASN A 332 -19.31 5.34 22.51
N GLU A 333 -20.25 6.21 22.17
CA GLU A 333 -20.53 7.39 22.99
C GLU A 333 -21.08 6.94 24.34
N ILE A 334 -20.39 7.37 25.40
CA ILE A 334 -20.94 7.27 26.74
C ILE A 334 -22.06 8.31 26.81
N SER A 335 -23.26 7.89 27.19
CA SER A 335 -24.39 8.79 27.36
C SER A 335 -24.00 9.91 28.34
N ARG A 336 -24.28 11.15 27.96
CA ARG A 336 -23.81 12.31 28.74
C ARG A 336 -24.39 12.35 30.16
N SER A 337 -25.56 11.75 30.39
CA SER A 337 -26.11 11.59 31.74
C SER A 337 -25.18 10.82 32.67
N LEU A 338 -24.38 9.88 32.15
CA LEU A 338 -23.41 9.13 32.96
C LEU A 338 -22.15 9.94 33.31
N TYR A 339 -21.96 11.13 32.74
CA TYR A 339 -20.76 11.95 33.01
C TYR A 339 -20.71 12.44 34.46
N VAL A 340 -21.84 12.45 35.17
CA VAL A 340 -21.92 12.81 36.60
C VAL A 340 -21.22 11.75 37.47
N PHE A 341 -21.23 10.48 37.07
CA PHE A 341 -20.64 9.39 37.86
C PHE A 341 -19.19 9.09 37.51
N LEU A 342 -18.75 9.49 36.32
CA LEU A 342 -17.42 9.18 35.78
C LEU A 342 -16.21 9.86 36.45
N PRO A 343 -16.31 11.04 37.10
CA PRO A 343 -15.17 11.72 37.72
C PRO A 343 -14.43 10.91 38.77
N PHE A 344 -15.15 10.03 39.49
CA PHE A 344 -14.59 9.15 40.51
C PHE A 344 -14.88 7.68 40.18
N SER A 345 -13.92 6.80 40.45
CA SER A 345 -14.09 5.36 40.30
C SER A 345 -15.01 4.80 41.40
N LEU A 346 -15.63 3.63 41.16
CA LEU A 346 -16.50 2.98 42.15
C LEU A 346 -15.82 2.78 43.53
N PRO A 347 -14.54 2.35 43.62
CA PRO A 347 -13.85 2.26 44.90
C PRO A 347 -13.77 3.60 45.63
N LEU A 348 -13.53 4.70 44.91
CA LEU A 348 -13.49 6.04 45.51
C LEU A 348 -14.86 6.46 46.04
N TRP A 349 -15.94 6.19 45.29
CA TRP A 349 -17.31 6.44 45.77
C TRP A 349 -17.63 5.65 47.04
N LEU A 350 -17.21 4.38 47.11
CA LEU A 350 -17.38 3.54 48.29
C LEU A 350 -16.53 4.05 49.47
N CYS A 351 -15.27 4.42 49.24
CA CYS A 351 -14.42 5.03 50.26
C CYS A 351 -15.02 6.34 50.80
N LEU A 352 -15.62 7.15 49.92
CA LEU A 352 -16.26 8.42 50.31
C LEU A 352 -17.52 8.15 51.16
N LEU A 353 -18.33 7.15 50.78
CA LEU A 353 -19.47 6.70 51.57
C LEU A 353 -19.04 6.21 52.96
N VAL A 354 -18.02 5.36 53.04
CA VAL A 354 -17.48 4.85 54.32
C VAL A 354 -16.91 6.00 55.15
N ALA A 355 -16.15 6.92 54.55
CA ALA A 355 -15.62 8.09 55.24
C ALA A 355 -16.74 8.97 55.81
N LEU A 356 -17.82 9.21 55.06
CA LEU A 356 -19.00 9.93 55.54
C LEU A 356 -19.68 9.21 56.71
N LEU A 357 -19.84 7.89 56.64
CA LEU A 357 -20.40 7.09 57.73
C LEU A 357 -19.52 7.10 58.99
N VAL A 358 -18.19 7.04 58.82
CA VAL A 358 -17.23 7.13 59.93
C VAL A 358 -17.29 8.53 60.56
N VAL A 359 -17.29 9.59 59.76
CA VAL A 359 -17.48 10.97 60.25
C VAL A 359 -18.81 11.07 60.98
N HIS A 360 -19.91 10.53 60.43
CA HIS A 360 -21.20 10.58 61.09
C HIS A 360 -21.22 9.81 62.44
N PHE A 361 -20.76 8.56 62.46
CA PHE A 361 -20.85 7.70 63.63
C PHE A 361 -19.82 8.05 64.72
N VAL A 362 -18.60 8.44 64.34
CA VAL A 362 -17.53 8.77 65.27
C VAL A 362 -17.58 10.23 65.67
N TYR A 363 -17.75 11.16 64.71
CA TYR A 363 -17.64 12.59 65.00
C TYR A 363 -18.97 13.17 65.50
N VAL A 364 -20.10 12.90 64.82
CA VAL A 364 -21.41 13.45 65.20
C VAL A 364 -21.98 12.70 66.41
N ARG A 365 -21.97 11.37 66.45
CA ARG A 365 -22.55 10.63 67.59
C ARG A 365 -21.72 10.64 68.88
N ARG A 366 -20.38 10.68 68.81
CA ARG A 366 -19.52 10.60 70.03
C ARG A 366 -18.86 11.91 70.44
N LEU A 367 -18.50 12.81 69.51
CA LEU A 367 -17.77 14.06 69.82
C LEU A 367 -18.62 15.34 69.76
N MET A 368 -19.73 15.33 69.01
CA MET A 368 -20.64 16.49 68.79
C MET A 368 -22.11 16.02 68.70
N PRO A 369 -22.77 15.63 69.80
CA PRO A 369 -24.17 15.17 69.77
C PRO A 369 -25.15 16.29 69.37
N ASP A 370 -24.76 17.55 69.52
CA ASP A 370 -25.53 18.70 69.06
C ASP A 370 -25.38 18.82 67.52
N GLY A 371 -26.51 18.91 66.80
CA GLY A 371 -26.61 18.93 65.33
C GLY A 371 -25.86 20.06 64.57
N HIS A 372 -24.88 20.69 65.20
CA HIS A 372 -24.06 21.78 64.69
C HIS A 372 -23.25 21.43 63.43
N PHE A 373 -22.81 20.17 63.26
CA PHE A 373 -22.15 19.75 62.02
C PHE A 373 -23.10 19.82 60.82
N TRP A 374 -24.36 19.43 61.03
CA TRP A 374 -25.42 19.51 60.01
C TRP A 374 -25.84 20.95 59.71
N ALA A 375 -25.80 21.84 60.72
CA ALA A 375 -26.00 23.28 60.53
C ALA A 375 -24.89 23.91 59.67
N ILE A 376 -23.64 23.50 59.87
CA ILE A 376 -22.49 23.97 59.06
C ILE A 376 -22.55 23.40 57.63
N LEU A 377 -23.07 22.18 57.46
CA LEU A 377 -23.31 21.58 56.13
C LEU A 377 -24.55 22.15 55.41
N GLY A 378 -25.34 23.01 56.07
CA GLY A 378 -26.52 23.66 55.47
C GLY A 378 -27.75 22.77 55.36
N VAL A 379 -27.90 21.74 56.21
CA VAL A 379 -29.12 20.92 56.24
C VAL A 379 -30.30 21.74 56.79
N PRO A 380 -31.43 21.86 56.06
CA PRO A 380 -32.60 22.57 56.54
C PRO A 380 -33.14 21.96 57.83
N GLY A 381 -33.35 22.77 58.87
CA GLY A 381 -33.87 22.33 60.18
C GLY A 381 -32.83 22.06 61.26
N ALA A 382 -31.54 22.33 61.01
CA ALA A 382 -30.51 22.25 62.04
C ALA A 382 -30.49 23.53 62.90
N ASP A 383 -30.40 23.36 64.23
CA ASP A 383 -30.39 24.48 65.18
C ASP A 383 -29.22 25.45 64.95
N PRO A 384 -29.43 26.78 65.10
CA PRO A 384 -28.38 27.77 64.93
C PRO A 384 -27.22 27.52 65.89
N VAL A 385 -26.00 27.77 65.41
CA VAL A 385 -24.76 27.52 66.14
C VAL A 385 -24.72 28.32 67.44
N ARG A 386 -24.87 27.65 68.60
CA ARG A 386 -24.57 28.26 69.91
C ARG A 386 -23.05 28.23 70.12
N TYR A 387 -22.43 29.41 70.20
CA TYR A 387 -21.00 29.57 70.47
C TYR A 387 -20.70 29.33 71.96
N GLY A 388 -20.61 28.07 72.37
CA GLY A 388 -19.98 27.68 73.64
C GLY A 388 -18.47 27.48 73.47
N SER A 389 -17.67 27.78 74.51
CA SER A 389 -16.20 27.69 74.51
C SER A 389 -15.69 26.33 74.01
N ARG A 390 -15.04 26.29 72.85
CA ARG A 390 -14.58 25.06 72.17
C ARG A 390 -13.16 24.70 72.57
N LYS A 391 -12.90 23.41 72.82
CA LYS A 391 -11.53 22.87 72.96
C LYS A 391 -10.78 22.98 71.61
N PRO A 392 -9.51 23.41 71.57
CA PRO A 392 -8.78 23.70 70.33
C PRO A 392 -8.64 22.49 69.39
N GLY A 393 -8.50 21.26 69.92
CA GLY A 393 -8.43 20.04 69.12
C GLY A 393 -9.71 19.75 68.31
N ARG A 394 -10.89 20.13 68.84
CA ARG A 394 -12.19 19.94 68.17
C ARG A 394 -12.36 20.92 67.00
N THR A 395 -11.84 22.13 67.16
CA THR A 395 -11.79 23.14 66.08
C THR A 395 -10.87 22.68 64.95
N PHE A 396 -9.68 22.16 65.27
CA PHE A 396 -8.74 21.65 64.28
C PHE A 396 -9.30 20.46 63.47
N CYS A 397 -9.92 19.48 64.11
CA CYS A 397 -10.59 18.37 63.41
C CYS A 397 -11.72 18.85 62.48
N THR A 398 -12.50 19.86 62.91
CA THR A 398 -13.56 20.44 62.06
C THR A 398 -12.96 21.09 60.80
N PHE A 399 -11.86 21.84 60.94
CA PHE A 399 -11.18 22.45 59.80
C PHE A 399 -10.58 21.42 58.83
N LEU A 400 -10.02 20.32 59.33
CA LEU A 400 -9.51 19.24 58.47
C LEU A 400 -10.63 18.54 57.68
N ILE A 401 -11.78 18.30 58.31
CA ILE A 401 -12.95 17.70 57.63
C ILE A 401 -13.48 18.66 56.55
N LEU A 402 -13.63 19.95 56.87
CA LEU A 402 -14.06 20.96 55.90
C LEU A 402 -13.07 21.13 54.75
N GLY A 403 -11.77 21.14 55.04
CA GLY A 403 -10.71 21.17 54.03
C GLY A 403 -10.74 19.94 53.12
N GLY A 404 -10.95 18.75 53.68
CA GLY A 404 -11.11 17.51 52.91
C GLY A 404 -12.33 17.54 51.98
N ILE A 405 -13.49 17.98 52.48
CA ILE A 405 -14.71 18.13 51.67
C ILE A 405 -14.49 19.15 50.54
N PHE A 406 -13.84 20.28 50.83
CA PHE A 406 -13.53 21.29 49.83
C PHE A 406 -12.64 20.74 48.71
N ILE A 407 -11.55 20.05 49.06
CA ILE A 407 -10.63 19.44 48.08
C ILE A 407 -11.37 18.42 47.20
N LEU A 408 -12.22 17.58 47.80
CA LEU A 408 -13.02 16.59 47.05
C LEU A 408 -14.00 17.25 46.09
N ALA A 409 -14.73 18.28 46.55
CA ALA A 409 -15.68 19.03 45.73
C ALA A 409 -14.97 19.74 44.55
N GLN A 410 -13.81 20.36 44.80
CA GLN A 410 -13.04 21.02 43.74
C GLN A 410 -12.45 20.02 42.74
N THR A 411 -11.97 18.88 43.21
CA THR A 411 -11.45 17.81 42.34
C THR A 411 -12.56 17.24 41.46
N TYR A 412 -13.73 16.98 42.05
CA TYR A 412 -14.92 16.54 41.31
C TYR A 412 -15.34 17.56 40.26
N SER A 413 -15.47 18.83 40.65
CA SER A 413 -15.86 19.92 39.75
C SER A 413 -14.90 20.04 38.57
N THR A 414 -13.59 20.04 38.83
CA THR A 414 -12.55 20.14 37.79
C THR A 414 -12.61 18.96 36.81
N LYS A 415 -12.76 17.73 37.32
CA LYS A 415 -12.88 16.52 36.50
C LYS A 415 -14.18 16.49 35.70
N LEU A 416 -15.29 16.95 36.27
CA LEU A 416 -16.57 17.05 35.60
C LEU A 416 -16.51 18.09 34.47
N THR A 417 -15.98 19.30 34.73
CA THR A 417 -15.80 20.34 33.72
C THR A 417 -14.90 19.84 32.59
N SER A 418 -13.78 19.18 32.90
CA SER A 418 -12.91 18.56 31.90
C SER A 418 -13.60 17.44 31.10
N SER A 419 -14.55 16.72 31.68
CA SER A 419 -15.32 15.68 30.99
C SER A 419 -16.43 16.26 30.11
N LEU A 420 -16.93 17.46 30.44
CA LEU A 420 -17.96 18.16 29.68
C LEU A 420 -17.39 18.95 28.48
N THR A 421 -16.12 19.35 28.52
CA THR A 421 -15.47 20.03 27.40
C THR A 421 -15.22 19.10 26.21
N VAL A 422 -14.98 17.81 26.46
CA VAL A 422 -14.72 16.81 25.42
C VAL A 422 -15.84 15.76 25.34
N THR A 423 -16.06 15.18 24.16
CA THR A 423 -16.92 14.00 24.04
C THR A 423 -16.13 12.77 24.41
N LEU A 424 -16.54 12.10 25.48
CA LEU A 424 -15.93 10.85 25.93
C LEU A 424 -16.43 9.68 25.09
N THR A 425 -15.48 8.99 24.47
CA THR A 425 -15.69 7.75 23.72
C THR A 425 -15.12 6.57 24.53
N ARG A 426 -15.71 5.38 24.41
CA ARG A 426 -15.06 4.19 24.98
C ARG A 426 -13.76 3.88 24.25
N ARG A 427 -12.92 3.05 24.87
CA ARG A 427 -11.74 2.49 24.22
C ARG A 427 -12.16 1.72 22.95
N PRO A 428 -11.46 1.89 21.82
CA PRO A 428 -11.66 1.06 20.65
C PRO A 428 -11.34 -0.42 20.94
N VAL A 429 -11.87 -1.32 20.12
CA VAL A 429 -11.62 -2.76 20.24
C VAL A 429 -10.21 -3.06 19.75
N ASP A 430 -9.44 -3.76 20.58
CA ASP A 430 -8.04 -4.08 20.31
C ASP A 430 -7.80 -5.60 20.19
N SER A 431 -8.72 -6.44 20.67
CA SER A 431 -8.57 -7.90 20.67
C SER A 431 -9.59 -8.61 19.77
N LEU A 432 -9.22 -9.81 19.32
CA LEU A 432 -10.09 -10.63 18.46
C LEU A 432 -11.34 -11.11 19.22
N ASP A 433 -11.22 -11.42 20.51
CA ASP A 433 -12.35 -11.85 21.34
C ASP A 433 -13.39 -10.73 21.49
N GLU A 434 -12.94 -9.50 21.74
CA GLU A 434 -13.80 -8.32 21.78
C GLU A 434 -14.49 -8.06 20.43
N LEU A 435 -13.81 -8.35 19.30
CA LEU A 435 -14.41 -8.22 17.96
C LEU A 435 -15.61 -9.15 17.80
N PHE A 436 -15.53 -10.39 18.30
CA PHE A 436 -16.64 -11.35 18.22
C PHE A 436 -17.81 -10.98 19.14
N LEU A 437 -17.56 -10.25 20.23
CA LEU A 437 -18.61 -9.75 21.12
C LEU A 437 -19.40 -8.57 20.52
N LEU A 438 -18.88 -7.90 19.50
CA LEU A 438 -19.59 -6.81 18.83
C LEU A 438 -20.86 -7.31 18.13
N PRO A 439 -21.96 -6.54 18.15
CA PRO A 439 -23.22 -6.94 17.51
C PRO A 439 -23.17 -6.91 15.97
N TYR A 440 -22.14 -6.29 15.39
CA TYR A 440 -22.01 -6.09 13.95
C TYR A 440 -21.55 -7.36 13.22
N ARG A 441 -22.04 -7.52 11.98
CA ARG A 441 -21.58 -8.57 11.06
C ARG A 441 -20.40 -8.08 10.23
N ILE A 442 -19.51 -8.98 9.82
CA ILE A 442 -18.36 -8.64 8.96
C ILE A 442 -18.78 -8.87 7.51
N LEU A 443 -18.88 -7.81 6.72
CA LEU A 443 -19.19 -7.90 5.30
C LEU A 443 -17.91 -8.29 4.54
N VAL A 444 -17.96 -9.36 3.73
CA VAL A 444 -16.78 -9.91 3.06
C VAL A 444 -17.08 -10.34 1.63
N LEU A 445 -16.04 -10.33 0.79
CA LEU A 445 -16.07 -11.00 -0.51
C LEU A 445 -15.70 -12.48 -0.36
N PRO A 446 -16.13 -13.36 -1.29
CA PRO A 446 -15.74 -14.78 -1.25
C PRO A 446 -14.22 -15.00 -1.20
N THR A 447 -13.45 -14.14 -1.87
CA THR A 447 -11.98 -14.18 -1.87
C THR A 447 -11.36 -13.80 -0.53
N ASP A 448 -12.03 -12.96 0.26
CA ASP A 448 -11.50 -12.47 1.54
C ASP A 448 -11.65 -13.52 2.65
N VAL A 449 -12.67 -14.38 2.58
CA VAL A 449 -12.96 -15.39 3.61
C VAL A 449 -11.75 -16.29 3.86
N TYR A 450 -11.18 -16.85 2.78
CA TYR A 450 -10.03 -17.74 2.89
C TYR A 450 -8.80 -17.01 3.46
N ALA A 451 -8.55 -15.77 3.04
CA ALA A 451 -7.41 -14.99 3.52
C ALA A 451 -7.53 -14.63 5.00
N ILE A 452 -8.73 -14.25 5.47
CA ILE A 452 -8.98 -13.89 6.86
C ILE A 452 -8.88 -15.12 7.76
N VAL A 453 -9.58 -16.20 7.42
CA VAL A 453 -9.58 -17.44 8.21
C VAL A 453 -8.20 -18.08 8.21
N GLY A 454 -7.51 -18.07 7.08
CA GLY A 454 -6.14 -18.61 6.97
C GLY A 454 -5.12 -17.89 7.84
N SER A 455 -5.27 -16.56 8.05
CA SER A 455 -4.32 -15.79 8.86
C SER A 455 -4.71 -15.65 10.33
N LEU A 456 -6.01 -15.56 10.66
CA LEU A 456 -6.49 -15.32 12.03
C LEU A 456 -7.03 -16.58 12.71
N GLY A 457 -7.23 -17.67 11.98
CA GLY A 457 -7.87 -18.88 12.49
C GLY A 457 -9.36 -18.67 12.77
N HIS A 458 -9.88 -19.32 13.82
CA HIS A 458 -11.24 -19.13 14.35
C HIS A 458 -12.37 -19.28 13.31
N ALA A 459 -12.23 -20.27 12.40
CA ALA A 459 -13.13 -20.47 11.27
C ALA A 459 -14.62 -20.54 11.67
N GLU A 460 -14.95 -21.23 12.76
CA GLU A 460 -16.33 -21.35 13.24
C GLU A 460 -16.91 -20.03 13.76
N GLN A 461 -16.13 -19.26 14.53
CA GLN A 461 -16.60 -17.97 15.04
C GLN A 461 -16.77 -16.96 13.91
N PHE A 462 -15.84 -16.95 12.95
CA PHE A 462 -15.93 -16.10 11.78
C PHE A 462 -17.07 -16.50 10.85
N SER A 463 -17.35 -17.78 10.63
CA SER A 463 -18.45 -18.23 9.77
C SER A 463 -19.81 -17.73 10.27
N THR A 464 -20.01 -17.63 11.60
CA THR A 464 -21.23 -17.05 12.18
C THR A 464 -21.35 -15.54 12.01
N LYS A 465 -20.22 -14.83 11.88
CA LYS A 465 -20.17 -13.36 11.75
C LYS A 465 -20.11 -12.88 10.32
N PHE A 466 -19.65 -13.70 9.38
CA PHE A 466 -19.49 -13.29 7.99
C PHE A 466 -20.83 -13.12 7.28
N SER A 467 -20.93 -12.03 6.52
CA SER A 467 -21.98 -11.76 5.56
C SER A 467 -21.32 -11.65 4.19
N VAL A 468 -21.47 -12.67 3.35
CA VAL A 468 -20.90 -12.70 2.00
C VAL A 468 -21.79 -11.90 1.04
N THR A 469 -21.19 -11.08 0.19
CA THR A 469 -21.91 -10.25 -0.80
C THR A 469 -21.11 -10.17 -2.11
N ASP A 470 -21.73 -9.64 -3.15
CA ASP A 470 -21.11 -9.26 -4.42
C ASP A 470 -20.19 -8.02 -4.31
N ALA A 471 -19.31 -7.84 -5.28
CA ALA A 471 -18.32 -6.75 -5.30
C ALA A 471 -18.92 -5.35 -5.36
N GLU A 472 -20.08 -5.19 -6.01
CA GLU A 472 -20.74 -3.90 -6.17
C GLU A 472 -21.37 -3.44 -4.86
N SER A 473 -22.24 -4.29 -4.28
CA SER A 473 -22.84 -4.03 -2.97
C SER A 473 -21.79 -3.86 -1.88
N PHE A 474 -20.69 -4.62 -1.93
CA PHE A 474 -19.56 -4.46 -1.00
C PHE A 474 -18.93 -3.07 -1.11
N SER A 475 -18.62 -2.64 -2.34
CA SER A 475 -17.99 -1.35 -2.59
C SER A 475 -18.89 -0.19 -2.17
N GLU A 476 -20.17 -0.24 -2.53
CA GLU A 476 -21.16 0.78 -2.19
C GLU A 476 -21.34 0.93 -0.67
N LYS A 477 -21.58 -0.19 0.03
CA LYS A 477 -21.75 -0.18 1.50
C LYS A 477 -20.50 0.28 2.23
N ARG A 478 -19.32 -0.06 1.71
CA ARG A 478 -18.04 0.37 2.29
C ARG A 478 -17.78 1.87 2.07
N ILE A 479 -18.02 2.38 0.86
CA ILE A 479 -17.84 3.81 0.54
C ILE A 479 -18.81 4.67 1.35
N SER A 480 -20.08 4.27 1.44
CA SER A 480 -21.10 4.94 2.25
C SER A 480 -20.89 4.79 3.77
N MET A 481 -19.96 3.92 4.18
CA MET A 481 -19.66 3.57 5.56
C MET A 481 -20.94 3.22 6.34
N ASN A 482 -21.64 2.17 5.92
CA ASN A 482 -22.85 1.72 6.61
C ASN A 482 -22.50 1.12 8.00
N PRO A 483 -23.04 1.67 9.12
CA PRO A 483 -22.69 1.28 10.49
C PRO A 483 -23.14 -0.14 10.89
N ASP A 484 -23.97 -0.81 10.09
CA ASP A 484 -24.46 -2.16 10.41
C ASP A 484 -23.37 -3.23 10.25
N TYR A 485 -22.29 -2.92 9.53
CA TYR A 485 -21.26 -3.88 9.15
C TYR A 485 -19.84 -3.42 9.52
N ILE A 486 -18.98 -4.41 9.71
CA ILE A 486 -17.53 -4.28 9.78
C ILE A 486 -16.94 -4.64 8.41
N TYR A 487 -15.94 -3.89 7.96
CA TYR A 487 -15.36 -4.07 6.62
C TYR A 487 -13.88 -4.41 6.69
N PRO A 488 -13.40 -5.45 5.98
CA PRO A 488 -11.97 -5.63 5.75
C PRO A 488 -11.47 -4.52 4.80
N ILE A 489 -10.37 -3.87 5.17
CA ILE A 489 -9.79 -2.77 4.40
C ILE A 489 -8.26 -2.73 4.56
N SER A 490 -7.56 -2.32 3.50
CA SER A 490 -6.12 -2.05 3.59
C SER A 490 -5.85 -0.70 4.26
N THR A 491 -4.69 -0.57 4.91
CA THR A 491 -4.25 0.70 5.54
C THR A 491 -4.34 1.88 4.58
N ILE A 492 -4.03 1.67 3.30
CA ILE A 492 -3.93 2.73 2.29
C ILE A 492 -5.32 3.18 1.84
N ARG A 493 -6.23 2.24 1.61
CA ARG A 493 -7.63 2.55 1.29
C ARG A 493 -8.34 3.16 2.51
N TRP A 494 -7.98 2.74 3.73
CA TRP A 494 -8.46 3.39 4.96
C TRP A 494 -8.01 4.85 5.04
N ARG A 495 -6.71 5.15 4.85
CA ARG A 495 -6.22 6.54 4.86
C ARG A 495 -7.01 7.43 3.89
N PHE A 496 -7.40 6.88 2.75
CA PHE A 496 -8.22 7.57 1.77
C PHE A 496 -9.66 7.79 2.24
N PHE A 497 -10.32 6.76 2.79
CA PHE A 497 -11.70 6.89 3.27
C PHE A 497 -11.83 7.66 4.59
N ASP A 498 -10.81 7.69 5.44
CA ASP A 498 -10.78 8.49 6.66
C ASP A 498 -10.91 9.99 6.36
N LEU A 499 -10.50 10.43 5.17
CA LEU A 499 -10.70 11.81 4.71
C LEU A 499 -12.19 12.19 4.57
N GLN A 500 -13.08 11.23 4.28
CA GLN A 500 -14.54 11.48 4.19
C GLN A 500 -15.14 11.89 5.54
N GLN A 501 -14.50 11.49 6.65
CA GLN A 501 -14.94 11.80 8.00
C GLN A 501 -14.10 12.88 8.70
N ARG A 502 -13.23 13.60 7.98
CA ARG A 502 -12.34 14.62 8.57
C ARG A 502 -13.08 15.78 9.23
N PHE A 503 -14.24 16.15 8.69
CA PHE A 503 -15.06 17.25 9.21
C PHE A 503 -16.15 16.76 10.16
N LEU A 504 -16.20 15.45 10.44
CA LEU A 504 -17.12 14.96 11.44
C LEU A 504 -16.54 15.21 12.83
N ARG A 505 -17.35 15.80 13.71
CA ARG A 505 -17.00 15.93 15.13
C ARG A 505 -16.70 14.57 15.76
N LYS A 506 -17.43 13.54 15.34
CA LYS A 506 -17.22 12.14 15.71
C LYS A 506 -17.02 11.31 14.45
N LYS A 507 -15.89 10.62 14.39
CA LYS A 507 -15.64 9.63 13.35
C LYS A 507 -16.70 8.52 13.42
N ARG A 508 -17.27 8.15 12.28
CA ARG A 508 -18.27 7.05 12.19
C ARG A 508 -17.59 5.70 12.30
N PHE A 509 -16.35 5.62 11.85
CA PHE A 509 -15.56 4.41 11.82
C PHE A 509 -14.15 4.68 12.34
N TYR A 510 -13.50 3.63 12.81
CA TYR A 510 -12.08 3.64 13.12
C TYR A 510 -11.41 2.41 12.51
N PHE A 511 -10.09 2.51 12.38
CA PHE A 511 -9.25 1.42 11.90
C PHE A 511 -8.75 0.60 13.08
N SER A 512 -9.05 -0.69 13.07
CA SER A 512 -8.61 -1.59 14.13
C SER A 512 -7.13 -1.98 13.98
N THR A 513 -6.56 -2.42 15.10
CA THR A 513 -5.22 -3.03 15.15
C THR A 513 -5.23 -4.50 14.72
N ILE A 514 -6.42 -5.10 14.58
CA ILE A 514 -6.64 -6.50 14.22
C ILE A 514 -6.47 -6.66 12.71
N CYS A 515 -5.34 -7.23 12.30
CA CYS A 515 -4.95 -7.35 10.90
C CYS A 515 -4.69 -8.81 10.51
N HIS A 516 -5.14 -9.23 9.33
CA HIS A 516 -5.05 -10.61 8.84
C HIS A 516 -3.95 -10.81 7.77
N GLY A 517 -2.98 -9.90 7.69
CA GLY A 517 -1.85 -10.05 6.78
C GLY A 517 -1.33 -8.75 6.19
N SER A 518 -0.21 -8.86 5.47
CA SER A 518 0.42 -7.77 4.72
C SER A 518 0.47 -8.15 3.25
N PHE A 519 -0.06 -7.28 2.39
CA PHE A 519 -0.33 -7.59 0.99
C PHE A 519 0.48 -6.63 0.09
N PRO A 520 1.32 -7.16 -0.82
CA PRO A 520 2.03 -6.34 -1.79
C PRO A 520 1.08 -5.92 -2.91
N TYR A 521 0.94 -4.63 -3.15
CA TYR A 521 0.17 -4.08 -4.27
C TYR A 521 1.09 -3.85 -5.47
N GLN A 522 0.81 -4.51 -6.58
CA GLN A 522 1.63 -4.52 -7.78
C GLN A 522 0.79 -4.26 -9.03
N TYR A 523 1.44 -3.82 -10.10
CA TYR A 523 0.87 -3.75 -11.44
C TYR A 523 1.09 -5.07 -12.17
N GLN A 524 0.11 -5.48 -12.97
CA GLN A 524 0.17 -6.70 -13.78
C GLN A 524 0.69 -6.35 -15.17
N LEU A 525 1.70 -7.08 -15.60
CA LEU A 525 2.41 -6.92 -16.84
C LEU A 525 2.32 -8.20 -17.65
N ARG A 526 2.44 -8.07 -18.96
CA ARG A 526 2.77 -9.20 -19.81
C ARG A 526 4.10 -9.81 -19.36
N VAL A 527 4.21 -11.14 -19.44
CA VAL A 527 5.44 -11.87 -19.15
C VAL A 527 6.60 -11.30 -19.95
N ASP A 528 7.72 -11.02 -19.29
CA ASP A 528 8.93 -10.43 -19.90
C ASP A 528 8.70 -9.04 -20.54
N SER A 529 7.67 -8.30 -20.10
CA SER A 529 7.33 -6.97 -20.63
C SER A 529 8.53 -6.02 -20.67
N HIS A 530 8.67 -5.31 -21.80
CA HIS A 530 9.65 -4.24 -21.98
C HIS A 530 9.46 -3.04 -21.03
N LEU A 531 8.29 -2.89 -20.41
CA LEU A 531 8.00 -1.83 -19.45
C LEU A 531 8.48 -2.14 -18.03
N LYS A 532 8.77 -3.42 -17.73
CA LYS A 532 9.01 -3.90 -16.36
C LYS A 532 10.16 -3.17 -15.68
N ASP A 533 11.31 -3.06 -16.35
CA ASP A 533 12.52 -2.46 -15.79
C ASP A 533 12.38 -0.94 -15.60
N ALA A 534 11.77 -0.26 -16.58
CA ALA A 534 11.50 1.16 -16.49
C ALA A 534 10.48 1.49 -15.38
N LEU A 535 9.41 0.69 -15.28
CA LEU A 535 8.42 0.82 -14.21
C LEU A 535 9.05 0.57 -12.83
N HIS A 536 9.91 -0.45 -12.70
CA HIS A 536 10.63 -0.74 -11.46
C HIS A 536 11.46 0.44 -10.99
N GLN A 537 12.32 0.99 -11.86
CA GLN A 537 13.18 2.13 -11.52
C GLN A 537 12.36 3.37 -11.17
N PHE A 538 11.33 3.67 -11.98
CA PHE A 538 10.45 4.81 -11.73
C PHE A 538 9.71 4.69 -10.39
N LEU A 539 9.23 3.49 -10.06
CA LEU A 539 8.53 3.21 -8.81
C LEU A 539 9.42 3.47 -7.60
N LEU A 540 10.68 3.01 -7.64
CA LEU A 540 11.65 3.26 -6.56
C LEU A 540 11.89 4.76 -6.37
N HIS A 541 12.00 5.53 -7.45
CA HIS A 541 12.16 6.99 -7.36
C HIS A 541 10.92 7.69 -6.77
N VAL A 542 9.72 7.28 -7.18
CA VAL A 542 8.46 7.81 -6.63
C VAL A 542 8.35 7.52 -5.14
N GLN A 543 8.72 6.30 -4.71
CA GLN A 543 8.71 5.88 -3.33
C GLN A 543 9.74 6.65 -2.49
N GLN A 544 10.98 6.79 -2.98
CA GLN A 544 12.04 7.55 -2.31
C GLN A 544 11.69 9.04 -2.15
N ALA A 545 10.96 9.61 -3.10
CA ALA A 545 10.51 11.00 -3.05
C ALA A 545 9.26 11.24 -2.19
N GLY A 546 8.59 10.18 -1.70
CA GLY A 546 7.37 10.31 -0.89
C GLY A 546 6.15 10.85 -1.66
N LEU A 547 6.15 10.74 -3.00
CA LEU A 547 5.10 11.33 -3.84
C LEU A 547 3.72 10.68 -3.64
N HIS A 548 3.68 9.45 -3.13
CA HIS A 548 2.42 8.75 -2.86
C HIS A 548 1.51 9.50 -1.88
N ASP A 549 2.06 10.15 -0.84
CA ASP A 549 1.25 10.89 0.14
C ASP A 549 0.64 12.16 -0.47
N LEU A 550 1.42 12.88 -1.29
CA LEU A 550 0.94 14.05 -2.03
C LEU A 550 -0.15 13.69 -3.04
N TRP A 551 0.03 12.57 -3.75
CA TRP A 551 -0.94 12.09 -4.71
C TRP A 551 -2.23 11.63 -4.04
N LEU A 552 -2.18 11.05 -2.84
CA LEU A 552 -3.36 10.61 -2.10
C LEU A 552 -4.38 11.74 -1.88
N GLU A 553 -3.92 12.90 -1.39
CA GLU A 553 -4.78 14.07 -1.20
C GLU A 553 -5.33 14.62 -2.52
N THR A 554 -4.49 14.61 -3.56
CA THR A 554 -4.87 15.09 -4.89
C THR A 554 -5.95 14.19 -5.50
N CYS A 555 -5.76 12.87 -5.40
CA CYS A 555 -6.74 11.85 -5.80
C CYS A 555 -8.05 12.02 -5.03
N TYR A 556 -7.99 12.34 -3.73
CA TYR A 556 -9.21 12.57 -2.94
C TYR A 556 -10.03 13.73 -3.49
N ARG A 557 -9.38 14.87 -3.76
CA ARG A 557 -10.04 16.05 -4.34
C ARG A 557 -10.63 15.74 -5.73
N MET A 558 -9.92 14.96 -6.55
CA MET A 558 -10.42 14.54 -7.87
C MET A 558 -11.63 13.61 -7.74
N ALA A 559 -11.56 12.61 -6.86
CA ALA A 559 -12.63 11.65 -6.63
C ALA A 559 -13.90 12.31 -6.06
N HIS A 560 -13.74 13.23 -5.11
CA HIS A 560 -14.85 14.02 -4.56
C HIS A 560 -15.54 14.86 -5.64
N ARG A 561 -14.77 15.51 -6.53
CA ARG A 561 -15.33 16.31 -7.65
C ARG A 561 -16.12 15.47 -8.66
N MET A 562 -15.67 14.24 -8.90
CA MET A 562 -16.36 13.30 -9.80
C MET A 562 -17.56 12.60 -9.14
N GLY A 563 -17.79 12.82 -7.84
CA GLY A 563 -18.91 12.22 -7.10
C GLY A 563 -18.68 10.76 -6.68
N TYR A 564 -17.46 10.23 -6.80
CA TYR A 564 -17.12 8.88 -6.34
C TYR A 564 -17.11 8.76 -4.80
N LEU A 565 -16.92 9.88 -4.12
CA LEU A 565 -16.92 10.01 -2.67
C LEU A 565 -17.72 11.23 -2.28
N LYS A 566 -18.20 11.25 -1.04
CA LYS A 566 -18.87 12.40 -0.44
C LYS A 566 -18.30 12.63 0.96
N ASP A 567 -17.97 13.89 1.27
CA ASP A 567 -17.67 14.26 2.65
C ASP A 567 -18.97 14.10 3.47
N PHE A 568 -18.89 13.45 4.64
CA PHE A 568 -20.09 13.20 5.47
C PHE A 568 -20.62 14.46 6.17
N SER A 569 -19.78 15.48 6.29
CA SER A 569 -20.14 16.80 6.80
C SER A 569 -19.23 17.85 6.18
N THR A 570 -19.71 19.09 6.19
CA THR A 570 -18.94 20.24 5.74
C THR A 570 -18.21 20.92 6.90
N LEU A 571 -17.16 21.69 6.58
CA LEU A 571 -16.47 22.50 7.58
C LEU A 571 -17.40 23.52 8.24
N ALA A 572 -18.34 24.09 7.48
CA ALA A 572 -19.36 25.02 7.98
C ALA A 572 -20.26 24.35 9.04
N GLU A 573 -20.77 23.15 8.75
CA GLU A 573 -21.58 22.40 9.72
C GLU A 573 -20.79 22.01 10.98
N LEU A 574 -19.50 21.70 10.82
CA LEU A 574 -18.64 21.41 11.98
C LEU A 574 -18.46 22.66 12.84
N GLU A 575 -18.13 23.80 12.23
CA GLU A 575 -17.95 25.08 12.91
C GLU A 575 -19.23 25.52 13.62
N GLU A 576 -20.39 25.37 12.97
CA GLU A 576 -21.70 25.63 13.57
C GLU A 576 -21.96 24.73 14.80
N LYS A 577 -21.73 23.42 14.66
CA LYS A 577 -21.90 22.45 15.77
C LYS A 577 -20.90 22.64 16.92
N LEU A 578 -19.77 23.31 16.68
CA LEU A 578 -18.77 23.62 17.69
C LEU A 578 -19.06 24.93 18.42
N ARG A 579 -19.69 25.92 17.75
CA ARG A 579 -19.79 27.27 18.29
C ARG A 579 -20.68 27.39 19.53
N LEU A 580 -21.83 26.73 19.60
CA LEU A 580 -22.73 26.87 20.75
C LEU A 580 -23.55 25.60 20.97
N ARG A 581 -23.35 24.92 22.12
CA ARG A 581 -24.29 23.90 22.58
C ARG A 581 -24.62 24.16 24.06
N PRO A 582 -25.88 24.51 24.37
CA PRO A 582 -26.29 24.68 25.76
C PRO A 582 -26.20 23.34 26.51
N LEU A 583 -25.95 23.40 27.81
CA LEU A 583 -25.93 22.23 28.67
C LEU A 583 -27.32 21.58 28.66
N ALA A 584 -27.41 20.34 28.16
CA ALA A 584 -28.69 19.64 28.07
C ALA A 584 -29.20 19.25 29.46
N LEU A 585 -30.49 19.49 29.73
CA LEU A 585 -31.14 19.13 31.00
C LEU A 585 -31.03 17.62 31.31
N ASN A 586 -30.93 16.78 30.28
CA ASN A 586 -30.69 15.34 30.39
C ASN A 586 -29.45 14.98 31.22
N LEU A 587 -28.47 15.89 31.33
CA LEU A 587 -27.29 15.70 32.16
C LEU A 587 -27.62 15.74 33.66
N LEU A 588 -28.65 16.51 34.05
CA LEU A 588 -29.06 16.70 35.45
C LEU A 588 -30.06 15.64 35.91
N VAL A 589 -30.61 14.83 35.01
CA VAL A 589 -31.61 13.79 35.32
C VAL A 589 -31.14 12.88 36.46
N PRO A 590 -29.91 12.33 36.48
CA PRO A 590 -29.46 11.47 37.59
C PRO A 590 -29.41 12.20 38.93
N ALA A 591 -29.04 13.49 38.93
CA ALA A 591 -29.02 14.30 40.15
C ALA A 591 -30.44 14.53 40.69
N PHE A 592 -31.40 14.86 39.80
CA PHE A 592 -32.81 15.00 40.17
C PHE A 592 -33.43 13.67 40.62
N SER A 593 -33.08 12.55 39.97
CA SER A 593 -33.53 11.22 40.38
C SER A 593 -33.03 10.87 41.79
N LEU A 594 -31.75 11.10 42.09
CA LEU A 594 -31.19 10.88 43.43
C LEU A 594 -31.86 11.78 44.48
N PHE A 595 -32.11 13.04 44.14
CA PHE A 595 -32.81 13.97 45.02
C PHE A 595 -34.24 13.51 45.31
N LEU A 596 -35.00 13.08 44.30
CA LEU A 596 -36.36 12.58 44.46
C LEU A 596 -36.41 11.28 45.28
N CYS A 597 -35.46 10.35 45.04
CA CYS A 597 -35.31 9.14 45.86
C CYS A 597 -35.02 9.50 47.32
N GLY A 598 -34.17 10.50 47.56
CA GLY A 598 -33.89 11.02 48.90
C GLY A 598 -35.14 11.58 49.58
N LEU A 599 -35.95 12.37 48.87
CA LEU A 599 -37.20 12.92 49.38
C LEU A 599 -38.20 11.81 49.73
N LEU A 600 -38.39 10.83 48.84
CA LEU A 600 -39.25 9.68 49.11
C LEU A 600 -38.79 8.89 50.33
N GLY A 601 -37.47 8.63 50.44
CA GLY A 601 -36.88 7.96 51.59
C GLY A 601 -37.13 8.73 52.90
N SER A 602 -36.92 10.04 52.89
CA SER A 602 -37.22 10.89 54.06
C SER A 602 -38.71 10.91 54.40
N GLY A 603 -39.60 10.91 53.41
CA GLY A 603 -41.05 10.88 53.60
C GLY A 603 -41.50 9.57 54.25
N ILE A 604 -40.97 8.43 53.80
CA ILE A 604 -41.24 7.12 54.40
C ILE A 604 -40.73 7.08 55.85
N ALA A 605 -39.51 7.54 56.10
CA ALA A 605 -38.95 7.59 57.46
C ALA A 605 -39.80 8.45 58.40
N PHE A 606 -40.24 9.63 57.92
CA PHE A 606 -41.13 10.52 58.66
C PHE A 606 -42.49 9.88 58.97
N LEU A 607 -43.09 9.17 58.00
CA LEU A 607 -44.35 8.43 58.22
C LEU A 607 -44.19 7.30 59.24
N VAL A 608 -43.05 6.59 59.25
CA VAL A 608 -42.74 5.56 60.25
C VAL A 608 -42.58 6.17 61.63
N GLU A 609 -41.87 7.30 61.73
CA GLU A 609 -41.67 8.03 62.99
C GLU A 609 -43.00 8.54 63.57
N ILE A 610 -43.87 9.12 62.72
CA ILE A 610 -45.22 9.53 63.12
C ILE A 610 -46.03 8.34 63.64
N ARG A 611 -46.02 7.22 62.93
CA ARG A 611 -46.77 6.01 63.35
C ARG A 611 -46.27 5.47 64.68
N HIS A 612 -44.95 5.50 64.91
CA HIS A 612 -44.35 5.08 66.17
C HIS A 612 -44.66 6.08 67.31
N SER A 613 -44.64 7.38 67.03
CA SER A 613 -45.00 8.44 67.98
C SER A 613 -46.45 8.34 68.46
N PHE A 614 -47.39 8.05 67.56
CA PHE A 614 -48.79 7.80 67.93
C PHE A 614 -49.00 6.48 68.69
N GLY A 615 -48.15 5.47 68.50
CA GLY A 615 -48.19 4.20 69.24
C GLY A 615 -47.73 4.28 70.70
N CYS A 616 -46.91 5.26 71.07
CA CYS A 616 -46.36 5.41 72.42
C CYS A 616 -47.25 6.20 73.41
N ARG A 617 -48.46 6.63 73.02
CA ARG A 617 -49.36 7.42 73.88
C ARG A 617 -50.29 6.60 74.80
N GLN A 618 -50.04 5.30 74.99
CA GLN A 618 -50.79 4.47 75.95
C GLN A 618 -49.92 4.04 77.15
N LYS A 619 -49.61 4.97 78.05
CA LYS A 619 -49.42 4.66 79.48
C LYS A 619 -50.08 5.77 80.30
N PRO A 620 -51.21 5.52 80.97
CA PRO A 620 -51.77 6.48 81.91
C PRO A 620 -50.84 6.62 83.12
N PRO A 621 -50.77 7.82 83.74
CA PRO A 621 -49.95 8.04 84.93
C PRO A 621 -50.48 7.24 86.13
N PRO A 622 -49.63 6.80 87.07
CA PRO A 622 -50.07 6.09 88.26
C PRO A 622 -50.93 7.00 89.14
N ILE A 623 -52.17 6.57 89.42
CA ILE A 623 -53.07 7.21 90.37
C ILE A 623 -52.51 6.98 91.78
N ASN A 624 -51.98 8.04 92.37
CA ASN A 624 -51.56 8.06 93.77
C ASN A 624 -52.82 8.28 94.64
N ARG A 625 -53.30 7.23 95.31
CA ARG A 625 -54.33 7.34 96.36
C ARG A 625 -53.62 7.53 97.70
N ASN A 626 -53.74 8.70 98.32
CA ASN A 626 -53.57 8.85 99.76
C ASN A 626 -54.94 9.08 100.43
N PRO A 627 -55.24 8.41 101.55
CA PRO A 627 -56.39 8.70 102.39
C PRO A 627 -56.03 9.68 103.52
N ARG A 628 -56.98 10.57 103.87
CA ARG A 628 -56.92 11.63 104.92
C ARG A 628 -56.08 12.84 104.47
N ASP A 629 -56.57 14.07 104.40
CA ASP A 629 -57.62 14.78 105.16
C ASP A 629 -58.68 15.45 104.28
#